data_AF-A0A518HWR1-F1
#
_entry.id   AF-A0A518HWR1-F1
#
_cell.length_a   1.000
_cell.length_b   1.000
_cell.length_c   1.000
_cell.angle_alpha   90.00
_cell.angle_beta   90.00
_cell.angle_gamma   90.00
#
_symmetry.space_group_name_H-M   'P 1'
#
loop_
_entity.id
_entity.type
_entity.pdbx_description
1 polymer ?
#
loop_
_entity_poly.entity_id
_entity_poly.type
_entity_poly.pdbx_seq_one_letter_code
_entity_poly.pdbx_strand_id
1 'polypeptide(L)'
;MSKIEQAATQKDAPSAGSEHTEKIKSQILDKVGRPPRLHRVEVCRHHNGNYRVNIWERLEPTGDTAFSTRAHILASYYLKVSDSGEILHSNPLLTKLRFSA
;
A
#
# COMPACT_ATOMS: atom_id res chain seq x y z
N MET A 1 28.91 16.30 26.64
CA MET A 1 27.84 15.37 27.06
C MET A 1 26.51 16.01 26.74
N SER A 2 25.71 15.42 25.85
CA SER A 2 24.25 15.59 25.86
C SER A 2 23.64 14.41 25.11
N LYS A 3 22.84 13.66 25.85
CA LYS A 3 22.25 12.36 25.55
C LYS A 3 21.06 12.58 24.60
N ILE A 4 21.11 12.00 23.40
CA ILE A 4 19.94 11.94 22.50
C ILE A 4 19.12 10.74 22.95
N GLU A 5 18.08 10.99 23.74
CA GLU A 5 17.06 9.98 24.04
C GLU A 5 16.20 9.80 22.78
N GLN A 6 16.49 8.74 22.03
CA GLN A 6 15.55 8.16 21.08
C GLN A 6 14.37 7.61 21.88
N ALA A 7 13.27 8.36 21.90
CA ALA A 7 11.98 7.85 22.36
C ALA A 7 11.50 6.78 21.36
N ALA A 8 11.56 5.52 21.79
CA ALA A 8 10.99 4.40 21.09
C ALA A 8 9.47 4.53 21.03
N THR A 9 8.96 4.54 19.80
CA THR A 9 7.69 3.99 19.31
C THR A 9 6.50 4.07 20.29
N GLN A 10 5.73 5.15 20.20
CA GLN A 10 4.36 5.15 20.70
C GLN A 10 3.54 4.12 19.91
N LYS A 11 3.18 3.07 20.65
CA LYS A 11 2.18 2.07 20.27
C LYS A 11 0.81 2.74 20.44
N ASP A 12 0.44 3.58 19.49
CA ASP A 12 -0.86 4.26 19.52
C ASP A 12 -1.99 3.30 19.12
N ALA A 13 -3.11 3.45 19.83
CA ALA A 13 -4.42 2.89 19.52
C ALA A 13 -4.76 3.03 18.03
N PRO A 14 -5.67 2.21 17.44
CA PRO A 14 -5.97 2.30 16.02
C PRO A 14 -6.58 3.68 15.72
N SER A 15 -5.72 4.62 15.37
CA SER A 15 -6.12 5.92 14.87
C SER A 15 -7.00 5.69 13.65
N ALA A 16 -8.00 6.54 13.40
CA ALA A 16 -8.86 6.44 12.22
C ALA A 16 -8.06 6.27 10.90
N GLY A 17 -6.79 6.70 10.86
CA GLY A 17 -5.86 6.43 9.77
C GLY A 17 -5.56 4.95 9.50
N SER A 18 -5.50 4.11 10.56
CA SER A 18 -5.32 2.66 10.44
C SER A 18 -6.56 1.98 9.85
N GLU A 19 -7.75 2.37 10.29
CA GLU A 19 -9.01 1.82 9.77
C GLU A 19 -9.22 2.18 8.30
N HIS A 20 -8.97 3.44 7.93
CA HIS A 20 -9.02 3.88 6.54
C HIS A 20 -8.04 3.10 5.68
N THR A 21 -6.82 2.87 6.18
CA THR A 21 -5.78 2.15 5.45
C THR A 21 -6.21 0.73 5.10
N GLU A 22 -6.73 -0.02 6.08
CA GLU A 22 -7.20 -1.39 5.82
C GLU A 22 -8.41 -1.40 4.88
N LYS A 23 -9.36 -0.46 5.04
CA LYS A 23 -10.51 -0.34 4.14
C LYS A 23 -10.09 0.00 2.71
N ILE A 24 -9.08 0.86 2.52
CA ILE A 24 -8.52 1.19 1.20
C ILE A 24 -7.84 -0.04 0.57
N LYS A 25 -7.03 -0.79 1.34
CA LYS A 25 -6.36 -2.00 0.85
C LYS A 25 -7.37 -3.01 0.33
N SER A 26 -8.42 -3.29 1.09
CA SER A 26 -9.48 -4.24 0.70
C SER A 26 -10.20 -3.77 -0.56
N GLN A 27 -10.68 -2.51 -0.59
CA GLN A 27 -11.38 -1.96 -1.76
C GLN A 27 -10.53 -1.98 -3.04
N ILE A 28 -9.22 -1.70 -2.94
CA ILE A 28 -8.34 -1.75 -4.10
C ILE A 28 -8.22 -3.18 -4.62
N LEU A 29 -7.91 -4.15 -3.74
CA LEU A 29 -7.74 -5.54 -4.17
C LEU A 29 -9.03 -6.14 -4.72
N ASP A 30 -10.19 -5.74 -4.21
CA ASP A 30 -11.49 -6.16 -4.75
C ASP A 30 -11.73 -5.61 -6.16
N LYS A 31 -11.34 -4.36 -6.43
CA LYS A 31 -11.55 -3.70 -7.73
C LYS A 31 -10.53 -4.13 -8.79
N VAL A 32 -9.25 -4.22 -8.41
CA VAL A 32 -8.14 -4.49 -9.35
C VAL A 32 -7.79 -5.96 -9.45
N GLY A 33 -8.31 -6.78 -8.53
CA GLY A 33 -7.90 -8.17 -8.34
C GLY A 33 -6.69 -8.30 -7.42
N ARG A 34 -6.53 -9.49 -6.83
CA ARG A 34 -5.36 -9.82 -6.01
C ARG A 34 -4.26 -10.44 -6.88
N PRO A 35 -3.09 -9.79 -7.03
CA PRO A 35 -1.98 -10.38 -7.78
C PRO A 35 -1.53 -11.71 -7.16
N PRO A 36 -1.20 -12.75 -7.97
CA PRO A 36 -0.74 -14.04 -7.47
C PRO A 36 0.50 -13.95 -6.58
N ARG A 37 1.44 -13.05 -6.93
CA ARG A 37 2.69 -12.81 -6.19
C ARG A 37 2.63 -11.55 -5.32
N LEU A 38 1.44 -11.16 -4.84
CA LEU A 38 1.27 -9.98 -3.99
C LEU A 38 2.26 -9.99 -2.81
N HIS A 39 3.16 -9.01 -2.79
CA HIS A 39 4.10 -8.80 -1.69
C HIS A 39 3.46 -7.99 -0.56
N ARG A 40 2.93 -6.80 -0.89
CA ARG A 40 2.19 -5.92 0.04
C ARG A 40 1.36 -4.89 -0.73
N VAL A 41 0.39 -4.30 -0.05
CA VAL A 41 -0.26 -3.05 -0.48
C VAL A 41 0.18 -1.96 0.50
N GLU A 42 0.90 -0.98 -0.02
CA GLU A 42 1.38 0.17 0.72
C GLU A 42 0.41 1.33 0.51
N VAL A 43 -0.05 1.94 1.60
CA VAL A 43 -0.98 3.07 1.59
C VAL A 43 -0.32 4.23 2.32
N CYS A 44 -0.06 5.32 1.60
CA CYS A 44 0.51 6.54 2.13
C CYS A 44 -0.56 7.62 2.14
N ARG A 45 -0.86 8.17 3.32
CA ARG A 45 -1.78 9.31 3.44
C ARG A 45 -1.09 10.59 2.98
N HIS A 46 -1.78 11.35 2.14
CA HIS A 46 -1.46 12.72 1.77
C HIS A 46 -2.46 13.69 2.43
N HIS A 47 -2.25 15.00 2.22
CA HIS A 47 -3.16 16.03 2.70
C HIS A 47 -4.52 15.97 1.99
N ASN A 48 -5.54 16.56 2.61
CA ASN A 48 -6.88 16.74 2.06
C ASN A 48 -7.59 15.44 1.70
N GLY A 49 -7.43 14.38 2.49
CA GLY A 49 -8.09 13.08 2.26
C GLY A 49 -7.61 12.35 1.01
N ASN A 50 -6.43 12.71 0.49
CA ASN A 50 -5.81 12.00 -0.62
C ASN A 50 -4.87 10.91 -0.11
N TYR A 51 -4.72 9.85 -0.88
CA TYR A 51 -3.85 8.72 -0.56
C TYR A 51 -3.08 8.28 -1.80
N ARG A 52 -1.83 7.86 -1.62
CA ARG A 52 -1.09 7.12 -2.65
C ARG A 52 -1.07 5.66 -2.25
N VAL A 53 -1.43 4.77 -3.18
CA VAL A 53 -1.44 3.34 -2.95
C VAL A 53 -0.56 2.65 -3.96
N ASN A 54 0.41 1.88 -3.47
CA ASN A 54 1.29 1.05 -4.29
C ASN A 54 0.99 -0.42 -4.03
N ILE A 55 0.72 -1.17 -5.09
CA ILE A 55 0.63 -2.62 -5.06
C ILE A 55 2.00 -3.16 -5.42
N TRP A 56 2.61 -3.88 -4.48
CA TRP A 56 3.94 -4.46 -4.65
C TRP A 56 3.83 -5.95 -4.98
N GLU A 57 4.61 -6.42 -5.93
CA GLU A 57 4.68 -7.82 -6.34
C GLU A 57 6.10 -8.38 -6.15
N ARG A 58 6.21 -9.63 -5.70
CA ARG A 58 7.49 -10.35 -5.60
C ARG A 58 7.94 -10.80 -7.00
N LEU A 59 9.20 -10.55 -7.32
CA LEU A 59 9.85 -11.10 -8.51
C LEU A 59 10.36 -12.50 -8.23
N GLU A 60 10.31 -13.34 -9.26
CA GLU A 60 10.98 -14.65 -9.25
C GLU A 60 12.48 -14.46 -8.99
N PRO A 61 13.09 -15.29 -8.12
CA PRO A 61 14.53 -15.29 -7.96
C PRO A 61 15.18 -15.67 -9.28
N THR A 62 15.89 -14.74 -9.91
CA THR A 62 16.70 -15.03 -11.10
C THR A 62 18.01 -15.65 -10.63
N GLY A 63 18.01 -16.97 -10.35
CA GLY A 63 19.14 -17.93 -10.31
C GLY A 63 20.42 -17.63 -9.50
N ASP A 64 20.95 -16.41 -9.54
CA ASP A 64 22.37 -16.13 -9.29
C ASP A 64 22.65 -15.29 -8.04
N THR A 65 21.63 -14.84 -7.29
CA THR A 65 21.85 -14.10 -6.04
C THR A 65 20.85 -14.46 -4.95
N ALA A 66 21.34 -15.05 -3.86
CA ALA A 66 20.58 -15.45 -2.67
C ALA A 66 20.10 -14.28 -1.79
N PHE A 67 20.37 -13.03 -2.17
CA PHE A 67 20.13 -11.87 -1.33
C PHE A 67 19.11 -10.91 -1.95
N SER A 68 18.05 -10.67 -1.17
CA SER A 68 16.85 -9.86 -1.41
C SER A 68 15.79 -10.51 -2.30
N THR A 69 14.63 -10.81 -1.70
CA THR A 69 13.36 -10.89 -2.44
C THR A 69 13.20 -9.58 -3.19
N ARG A 70 13.48 -9.58 -4.50
CA ARG A 70 13.25 -8.39 -5.32
C ARG A 70 11.74 -8.19 -5.41
N ALA A 71 11.24 -7.05 -4.96
CA ALA A 71 9.85 -6.66 -5.13
C ALA A 71 9.80 -5.39 -5.96
N HIS A 72 8.80 -5.26 -6.82
CA HIS A 72 8.58 -4.05 -7.60
C HIS A 72 7.14 -3.56 -7.43
N ILE A 73 6.90 -2.29 -7.77
CA ILE A 73 5.55 -1.73 -7.79
C ILE A 73 4.89 -2.21 -9.08
N LEU A 74 3.88 -3.07 -8.94
CA LEU A 74 3.04 -3.54 -10.04
C LEU A 74 2.08 -2.44 -10.51
N ALA A 75 1.49 -1.70 -9.57
CA ALA A 75 0.57 -0.59 -9.86
C ALA A 75 0.64 0.48 -8.78
N SER A 76 0.46 1.74 -9.18
CA SER A 76 0.42 2.90 -8.28
C SER A 76 -0.82 3.72 -8.58
N TYR A 77 -1.58 4.06 -7.54
CA TYR A 77 -2.82 4.83 -7.62
C TYR A 77 -2.77 6.05 -6.70
N TYR A 78 -3.27 7.17 -7.20
CA TYR A 78 -3.60 8.34 -6.40
C TYR A 78 -5.11 8.38 -6.16
N LEU A 79 -5.52 8.36 -4.90
CA LEU A 79 -6.92 8.24 -4.50
C LEU A 79 -7.39 9.48 -3.77
N LYS A 80 -8.67 9.82 -3.97
CA LYS A 80 -9.44 10.64 -3.04
C LYS A 80 -10.33 9.71 -2.23
N VAL A 81 -10.28 9.84 -0.91
CA VAL A 81 -11.01 8.96 0.02
C VAL A 81 -11.93 9.82 0.89
N SER A 82 -13.13 9.32 1.17
CA SER A 82 -14.08 9.95 2.10
C SER A 82 -13.60 9.86 3.55
N ASP A 83 -14.26 10.59 4.44
CA ASP A 83 -14.01 10.49 5.88
C ASP A 83 -14.42 9.13 6.46
N SER A 84 -15.23 8.33 5.74
CA SER A 84 -15.58 6.96 6.09
C SER A 84 -14.62 5.91 5.50
N GLY A 85 -13.54 6.34 4.82
CA GLY A 85 -12.56 5.45 4.20
C GLY A 85 -12.98 4.86 2.84
N GLU A 86 -14.01 5.40 2.19
CA GLU A 86 -14.47 4.95 0.86
C GLU A 86 -13.70 5.64 -0.27
N ILE A 87 -13.32 4.88 -1.30
CA ILE A 87 -12.62 5.45 -2.46
C ILE A 87 -13.63 6.19 -3.34
N LEU A 88 -13.49 7.51 -3.39
CA LEU A 88 -14.35 8.41 -4.18
C LEU A 88 -13.82 8.61 -5.60
N HIS A 89 -12.49 8.71 -5.74
CA HIS A 89 -11.82 8.91 -7.03
C HIS A 89 -10.48 8.19 -7.05
N SER A 90 -10.04 7.76 -8.23
CA SER A 90 -8.74 7.12 -8.45
C SER A 90 -8.09 7.61 -9.74
N ASN A 91 -6.78 7.79 -9.73
CA ASN A 91 -5.96 8.00 -10.92
C ASN A 91 -4.71 7.10 -10.87
N PRO A 92 -4.51 6.16 -11.82
CA PRO A 92 -5.43 5.81 -12.91
C PRO A 92 -6.75 5.19 -12.40
N LEU A 93 -7.71 4.97 -13.30
CA LEU A 93 -8.98 4.31 -12.96
C LEU A 93 -8.72 2.90 -12.41
N LEU A 94 -9.45 2.51 -11.37
CA LEU A 94 -9.38 1.17 -10.78
C LEU A 94 -10.06 0.15 -11.71
N THR A 95 -9.29 -0.43 -12.61
CA THR A 95 -9.71 -1.54 -13.48
C THR A 95 -9.01 -2.82 -13.10
N LYS A 96 -9.61 -3.98 -13.39
CA LYS A 96 -8.96 -5.29 -13.19
C LYS A 96 -7.60 -5.32 -13.88
N LEU A 97 -6.56 -5.59 -13.10
CA LEU A 97 -5.22 -5.79 -13.61
C LEU A 97 -5.14 -7.17 -14.27
N ARG A 98 -4.41 -7.26 -15.38
CA ARG A 98 -4.03 -8.53 -15.98
C ARG A 98 -2.74 -8.97 -15.32
N PHE A 99 -2.80 -10.06 -14.57
CA PHE A 99 -1.62 -10.65 -13.95
C PHE A 99 -1.00 -11.63 -14.92
N SER A 100 0.31 -11.53 -15.14
CA SER A 100 1.06 -12.60 -15.78
C SER A 100 1.20 -13.74 -14.77
N ALA A 101 0.89 -14.96 -15.20
CA ALA A 101 1.08 -16.17 -14.40
C ALA A 101 2.57 -16.47 -14.19
#